data_AF-A0A353QD28-F1
#
_entry.id   AF-A0A353QD28-F1
#
_cell.length_a   1.000
_cell.length_b   1.000
_cell.length_c   1.000
_cell.angle_alpha   90.00
_cell.angle_beta   90.00
_cell.angle_gamma   90.00
#
_symmetry.space_group_name_H-M   'P 1'
#
loop_
_entity.id
_entity.type
_entity.pdbx_description
1 polymer ?
#
loop_
_entity_poly.entity_id
_entity_poly.type
_entity_poly.pdbx_seq_one_letter_code
_entity_poly.pdbx_strand_id
1 'polypeptide(L)' 'MTVSEVTVYTDGASRGNPGLAGIGLVFFGSDGQEIKRMHRFLGTATNNVAEYTALLTALEQAQTMHVGRLNVFS' A
#
# COMPACT_ATOMS: atom_id res chain seq x y z
N MET A 1 -18.96 3.03 -9.66
CA MET A 1 -18.38 4.37 -9.91
C MET A 1 -16.88 4.19 -9.97
N THR A 2 -16.25 4.50 -11.10
CA THR A 2 -14.80 4.40 -11.29
C THR A 2 -14.15 5.60 -10.60
N VAL A 3 -13.20 5.39 -9.69
CA VAL A 3 -12.36 6.49 -9.20
C VAL A 3 -11.30 6.75 -10.26
N SER A 4 -11.30 7.93 -10.88
CA SER A 4 -10.51 8.21 -12.08
C SER A 4 -9.01 8.12 -11.84
N GLU A 5 -8.53 8.75 -10.77
CA GLU A 5 -7.12 8.78 -10.38
C GLU A 5 -6.97 8.77 -8.87
N VAL A 6 -6.06 7.93 -8.38
CA VAL A 6 -5.73 7.78 -6.97
C VAL A 6 -4.22 7.79 -6.81
N THR A 7 -3.74 8.44 -5.77
CA THR A 7 -2.35 8.35 -5.34
C THR A 7 -2.28 7.47 -4.11
N VAL A 8 -1.31 6.55 -4.05
CA VAL A 8 -1.07 5.73 -2.85
C VAL A 8 0.39 5.85 -2.42
N TYR A 9 0.57 6.01 -1.12
CA TYR A 9 1.87 5.89 -0.45
C TYR A 9 1.91 4.54 0.24
N THR A 10 2.96 3.77 -0.01
CA THR A 10 3.18 2.46 0.59
C THR A 10 4.49 2.46 1.34
N ASP A 11 4.54 1.72 2.44
CA ASP A 11 5.79 1.43 3.14
C ASP A 11 5.72 0.03 3.74
N GLY A 12 6.86 -0.65 3.77
CA GLY A 12 7.03 -1.95 4.36
C GLY A 12 8.26 -1.96 5.25
N ALA A 13 8.10 -2.37 6.50
CA ALA A 13 9.18 -2.36 7.47
C ALA A 13 9.36 -3.74 8.10
N SER A 14 10.61 -4.08 8.41
CA SER A 14 10.97 -5.28 9.19
C SER A 14 11.95 -4.94 10.31
N ARG A 15 11.67 -5.43 11.53
CA ARG A 15 12.57 -5.37 12.68
C ARG A 15 13.61 -6.49 12.63
N GLY A 16 14.56 -6.37 11.70
CA GLY A 16 15.57 -7.39 11.37
C GLY A 16 15.51 -7.76 9.88
N ASN A 17 16.34 -8.71 9.44
CA ASN A 17 16.34 -9.15 8.04
C ASN A 17 16.67 -10.66 7.89
N PRO A 18 15.73 -11.57 8.22
CA PRO A 18 14.31 -11.33 8.51
C PRO A 18 14.01 -10.94 9.96
N GLY A 19 12.81 -10.37 10.19
CA GLY A 19 12.32 -10.00 11.51
C GLY A 19 10.82 -9.70 11.50
N LEU A 20 10.27 -9.25 12.64
CA LEU A 20 8.85 -8.88 12.73
C LEU A 20 8.56 -7.73 11.77
N ALA A 21 7.59 -7.93 10.88
CA ALA A 21 7.35 -7.06 9.75
C ALA A 21 5.89 -6.63 9.61
N GLY A 22 5.68 -5.49 8.97
CA GLY A 22 4.36 -4.95 8.67
C GLY A 22 4.42 -4.00 7.49
N ILE A 23 3.23 -3.66 7.00
CA ILE A 23 3.05 -2.72 5.89
C ILE A 23 2.07 -1.63 6.29
N GLY A 24 2.23 -0.44 5.68
CA GLY A 24 1.33 0.69 5.77
C GLY A 24 1.00 1.23 4.38
N LEU A 25 -0.26 1.63 4.19
CA LEU A 25 -0.73 2.21 2.94
C LEU A 25 -1.69 3.36 3.22
N VAL A 26 -1.56 4.45 2.45
CA VAL A 26 -2.49 5.59 2.49
C VAL A 26 -2.84 6.00 1.06
N PHE A 27 -4.13 6.00 0.74
CA PHE A 27 -4.68 6.36 -0.56
C PHE A 27 -5.31 7.74 -0.49
N PHE A 28 -5.05 8.55 -1.51
CA PHE A 28 -5.58 9.89 -1.69
C PHE A 28 -6.34 9.97 -3.01
N GLY A 29 -7.51 10.62 -2.98
CA GLY A 29 -8.23 11.00 -4.18
C GLY A 29 -7.52 12.10 -4.96
N SER A 30 -8.02 12.40 -6.16
CA SER A 30 -7.49 13.48 -7.00
C SER A 30 -7.64 14.88 -6.37
N ASP A 31 -8.54 15.03 -5.40
CA ASP A 31 -8.75 16.23 -4.60
C ASP A 31 -7.77 16.35 -3.42
N GLY A 32 -6.84 15.39 -3.28
CA GLY A 32 -5.87 15.33 -2.20
C GLY A 32 -6.45 14.86 -0.86
N GLN A 33 -7.71 14.43 -0.82
CA GLN A 33 -8.33 13.90 0.39
C GLN A 33 -7.96 12.44 0.60
N GLU A 34 -7.69 12.06 1.86
CA GLU A 34 -7.48 10.65 2.21
C GLU A 34 -8.78 9.87 2.01
N ILE A 35 -8.75 8.89 1.11
CA ILE A 35 -9.91 8.03 0.82
C ILE A 35 -9.85 6.70 1.55
N LYS A 36 -8.64 6.24 1.88
CA LYS A 36 -8.42 4.98 2.60
C LYS A 36 -7.03 4.93 3.24
N ARG A 37 -6.95 4.32 4.41
CA ARG A 37 -5.69 3.94 5.06
C ARG A 37 -5.78 2.51 5.57
N MET A 38 -4.69 1.77 5.45
CA MET A 38 -4.62 0.41 5.97
C MET A 38 -3.21 0.06 6.44
N HIS A 39 -3.15 -0.94 7.30
CA HIS A 39 -1.90 -1.55 7.75
C HIS A 39 -2.12 -3.05 7.90
N ARG A 40 -1.05 -3.83 7.79
CA ARG A 40 -1.11 -5.27 8.00
C ARG A 40 0.18 -5.77 8.62
N PHE A 41 0.05 -6.56 9.68
CA PHE A 41 1.17 -7.31 10.24
C PHE A 41 1.45 -8.54 9.38
N LEU A 42 2.71 -8.76 9.01
CA LEU A 42 3.13 -9.85 8.11
C LEU A 42 3.75 -11.04 8.86
N GLY A 43 3.88 -10.97 10.19
CA GLY A 43 4.67 -11.94 10.93
C GLY A 43 6.16 -11.67 10.71
N THR A 44 6.92 -12.69 10.33
CA THR A 44 8.36 -12.58 10.09
C THR A 44 8.65 -12.50 8.59
N ALA A 45 9.28 -11.42 8.15
CA ALA A 45 9.69 -11.21 6.76
C ALA A 45 11.02 -10.46 6.67
N THR A 46 11.65 -10.43 5.49
CA THR A 46 12.75 -9.50 5.20
C THR A 46 12.20 -8.10 4.91
N ASN A 47 13.07 -7.07 4.94
CA ASN A 47 12.63 -5.71 4.59
C ASN A 47 12.06 -5.66 3.17
N ASN A 48 12.77 -6.26 2.22
CA ASN A 48 12.33 -6.28 0.82
C ASN A 48 10.98 -7.00 0.65
N VAL A 49 10.77 -8.12 1.35
CA VAL A 49 9.46 -8.81 1.31
C VAL A 49 8.36 -7.90 1.86
N ALA A 50 8.62 -7.13 2.92
CA ALA A 50 7.64 -6.18 3.45
C ALA A 50 7.28 -5.10 2.42
N GLU A 51 8.26 -4.44 1.80
CA GLU A 51 8.02 -3.37 0.81
C GLU A 51 7.28 -3.90 -0.43
N TYR A 52 7.71 -5.03 -1.00
CA TYR A 52 7.01 -5.64 -2.14
C TYR A 52 5.59 -6.08 -1.76
N THR A 53 5.38 -6.56 -0.53
CA THR A 53 4.03 -6.90 -0.05
C THR A 53 3.16 -5.65 0.09
N ALA A 54 3.73 -4.51 0.51
CA ALA A 54 3.01 -3.24 0.57
C ALA A 54 2.55 -2.81 -0.84
N LEU A 55 3.46 -2.85 -1.82
CA LEU A 55 3.17 -2.54 -3.22
C LEU A 55 2.07 -3.45 -3.81
N LEU A 56 2.19 -4.77 -3.64
CA LEU A 56 1.20 -5.73 -4.14
C LEU A 56 -0.19 -5.48 -3.52
N THR A 57 -0.22 -5.25 -2.20
CA THR A 57 -1.48 -4.94 -1.49
C THR A 57 -2.11 -3.65 -2.02
N ALA A 58 -1.30 -2.66 -2.41
CA ALA A 58 -1.80 -1.42 -2.99
C ALA A 58 -2.50 -1.64 -4.32
N LEU A 59 -1.91 -2.47 -5.19
CA LEU A 59 -2.47 -2.82 -6.50
C LEU A 59 -3.77 -3.62 -6.37
N GLU A 60 -3.80 -4.62 -5.49
CA GLU A 60 -5.01 -5.40 -5.18
C GLU A 60 -6.15 -4.50 -4.68
N GLN A 61 -5.81 -3.55 -3.80
CA GLN A 61 -6.78 -2.61 -3.25
C GLN A 61 -7.29 -1.62 -4.30
N ALA A 62 -6.42 -1.12 -5.18
CA ALA A 62 -6.80 -0.25 -6.28
C ALA A 62 -7.71 -0.97 -7.29
N GLN A 63 -7.44 -2.25 -7.57
CA GLN A 63 -8.31 -3.09 -8.41
C GLN A 63 -9.70 -3.26 -7.79
N THR A 64 -9.75 -3.52 -6.47
CA THR A 64 -11.01 -3.64 -5.71
C THR A 64 -11.82 -2.33 -5.73
N MET A 65 -11.14 -1.18 -5.71
CA MET A 65 -11.75 0.14 -5.79
C MET A 65 -12.11 0.57 -7.21
N HIS A 66 -11.83 -0.27 -8.22
CA HIS A 66 -11.99 0.05 -9.64
C HIS A 66 -11.32 1.39 -10.00
N VAL A 67 -10.08 1.58 -9.54
CA VAL A 67 -9.28 2.76 -9.85
C VAL A 67 -8.82 2.70 -11.31
N GLY A 68 -9.08 3.77 -12.07
CA GLY A 68 -8.66 3.86 -13.47
C GLY A 68 -7.16 4.11 -13.65
N ARG A 69 -6.57 4.96 -12.79
CA ARG A 69 -5.14 5.27 -12.75
C ARG A 69 -4.65 5.33 -11.31
N LEU A 70 -3.58 4.60 -11.01
CA LEU A 70 -2.94 4.60 -9.69
C LEU A 70 -1.52 5.16 -9.81
N ASN A 71 -1.21 6.21 -9.06
CA ASN A 71 0.17 6.68 -8.88
C ASN A 71 0.69 6.10 -7.55
N VAL A 72 1.81 5.38 -7.60
CA VAL A 72 2.37 4.70 -6.41
C VAL A 72 3.68 5.37 -6.00
N PHE A 73 3.81 5.66 -4.73
CA PHE A 73 5.04 6.11 -4.08
C PHE A 73 5.39 5.09 -2.99
N SER A 74 6.56 4.47 -3.10
CA SER A 74 7.09 3.49 -2.17
C SER A 74 8.52 3.84 -1.79
#